data_AF-A0A950I176-F1
#
_entry.id   AF-A0A950I176-F1
#
_cell.length_a   1.000
_cell.length_b   1.000
_cell.length_c   1.000
_cell.angle_alpha   90.00
_cell.angle_beta   90.00
_cell.angle_gamma   90.00
#
_symmetry.space_group_name_H-M   'P 1'
#
loop_
_entity.id
_entity.type
_entity.pdbx_description
1 polymer ?
#
loop_
_entity_poly.entity_id
_entity_poly.type
_entity_poly.pdbx_seq_one_letter_code
_entity_poly.pdbx_strand_id
1 'polypeptide(L)'
;ILEENIGNVSSVVVNCISTVSSSDAPYGTVSGLSKDETLSLTLNGINSLVVTGTGAWILSWAFPVALPLGSTFNVAISAQPAGHNCTFASNSGATSGTISNSSNSSQLQPIIINCI
;
A
#
# COMPACT_ATOMS: atom_id res chain seq x y z
N ILE A 1 -56.97 -2.08 20.33
CA ILE A 1 -55.65 -2.01 21.01
C ILE A 1 -54.71 -2.93 20.22
N LEU A 2 -53.58 -2.55 19.64
CA LEU A 2 -52.87 -1.30 19.41
C LEU A 2 -52.12 -1.46 18.07
N GLU A 3 -51.82 -0.34 17.41
CA GLU A 3 -51.13 -0.20 16.13
C GLU A 3 -49.67 -0.70 16.13
N GLU A 4 -49.15 -0.88 14.92
CA GLU A 4 -47.77 -1.23 14.55
C GLU A 4 -46.70 -0.34 15.20
N ASN A 5 -45.52 -0.91 15.48
CA ASN A 5 -44.28 -0.22 15.15
C ASN A 5 -43.17 -1.24 14.88
N ILE A 6 -42.87 -1.39 13.59
CA ILE A 6 -41.71 -2.09 13.09
C ILE A 6 -40.48 -1.27 13.52
N GLY A 7 -39.55 -1.92 14.22
CA GLY A 7 -38.47 -1.29 14.97
C GLY A 7 -37.72 -0.19 14.23
N ASN A 8 -37.65 0.99 14.85
CA ASN A 8 -36.69 2.00 14.46
C ASN A 8 -35.36 1.69 15.14
N VAL A 9 -34.44 1.07 14.40
CA VAL A 9 -33.03 1.08 14.75
C VAL A 9 -32.59 2.53 14.70
N SER A 10 -32.42 3.13 15.88
CA SER A 10 -31.75 4.42 16.04
C SER A 10 -30.45 4.36 15.25
N SER A 11 -30.28 5.30 14.31
CA SER A 11 -29.10 5.38 13.46
C SER A 11 -27.85 5.28 14.33
N VAL A 12 -27.15 4.16 14.23
CA VAL A 12 -25.85 4.00 14.87
C VAL A 12 -24.91 4.94 14.14
N VAL A 13 -24.64 6.09 14.74
CA VAL A 13 -23.54 6.94 14.32
C VAL A 13 -22.26 6.24 14.74
N VAL A 14 -21.76 5.36 13.87
CA VAL A 14 -20.41 4.82 14.01
C VAL A 14 -19.47 5.97 13.67
N ASN A 15 -19.02 6.69 14.69
CA ASN A 15 -17.93 7.63 14.54
C ASN A 15 -16.63 6.81 14.43
N CYS A 16 -16.37 6.26 13.24
CA CYS A 16 -15.08 5.68 12.92
C CYS A 16 -14.05 6.81 12.94
N ILE A 17 -13.44 7.03 14.10
CA ILE A 17 -12.21 7.80 14.18
C ILE A 17 -11.17 6.92 13.49
N SER A 18 -10.78 7.25 12.25
CA SER A 18 -9.68 6.56 11.57
C SER A 18 -8.39 6.81 12.33
N THR A 19 -8.06 5.94 13.26
CA THR A 19 -6.77 5.92 13.93
C THR A 19 -5.75 5.35 12.96
N VAL A 20 -4.78 6.17 12.56
CA VAL A 20 -3.64 5.69 11.76
C VAL A 20 -2.91 4.59 12.54
N SER A 21 -2.84 3.41 11.93
CA SER A 21 -2.15 2.24 12.45
C SER A 21 -0.98 1.92 11.54
N SER A 22 -0.01 1.14 12.02
CA SER A 22 1.13 0.69 11.19
C SER A 22 0.68 -0.13 9.96
N SER A 23 -0.54 -0.68 9.98
CA SER A 23 -1.22 -1.33 8.84
C SER A 23 -1.68 -0.35 7.75
N ASP A 24 -1.71 0.95 8.02
CA ASP A 24 -2.04 2.00 7.06
C ASP A 24 -0.78 2.59 6.39
N ALA A 25 0.38 1.99 6.62
CA ALA A 25 1.57 2.30 5.85
C ALA A 25 1.46 1.68 4.46
N PRO A 26 1.88 2.40 3.39
CA PRO A 26 1.96 1.80 2.07
C PRO A 26 2.80 0.53 2.11
N TYR A 27 2.20 -0.58 1.68
CA TYR A 27 2.80 -1.89 1.69
C TYR A 27 2.59 -2.61 0.37
N GLY A 28 3.38 -3.64 0.16
CA GLY A 28 3.37 -4.36 -1.09
C GLY A 28 4.22 -5.60 -1.07
N THR A 29 4.29 -6.21 -2.24
CA THR A 29 5.20 -7.31 -2.53
C THR A 29 6.07 -6.95 -3.73
N VAL A 30 7.30 -7.45 -3.72
CA VAL A 30 8.19 -7.44 -4.88
C VAL A 30 8.47 -8.89 -5.27
N SER A 31 8.35 -9.19 -6.56
CA SER A 31 8.70 -10.50 -7.11
C SER A 31 9.94 -10.41 -8.00
N GLY A 32 10.73 -11.48 -8.05
CA GLY A 32 11.90 -11.58 -8.93
C GLY A 32 13.15 -10.79 -8.49
N LEU A 33 13.22 -10.34 -7.23
CA LEU A 33 14.41 -9.68 -6.69
C LEU A 33 15.44 -10.73 -6.24
N SER A 34 16.63 -10.75 -6.86
CA SER A 34 17.66 -11.74 -6.55
C SER A 34 18.29 -11.49 -5.19
N LYS A 35 18.94 -12.52 -4.63
CA LYS A 35 19.63 -12.41 -3.35
C LYS A 35 20.72 -11.33 -3.42
N ASP A 36 20.81 -10.51 -2.38
CA ASP A 36 21.77 -9.41 -2.21
C ASP A 36 21.56 -8.21 -3.16
N GLU A 37 20.51 -8.23 -3.99
CA GLU A 37 20.09 -7.06 -4.76
C GLU A 37 19.29 -6.08 -3.92
N THR A 38 19.33 -4.81 -4.30
CA THR A 38 18.59 -3.76 -3.60
C THR A 38 17.69 -3.00 -4.56
N LEU A 39 16.43 -2.85 -4.17
CA LEU A 39 15.44 -2.01 -4.83
C LEU A 39 15.14 -0.83 -3.91
N SER A 40 15.33 0.39 -4.39
CA SER A 40 14.99 1.58 -3.62
C SER A 40 13.64 2.13 -4.08
N LEU A 41 12.73 2.28 -3.12
CA LEU A 41 11.41 2.86 -3.28
C LEU A 41 11.36 4.20 -2.58
N THR A 42 10.55 5.11 -3.11
CA THR A 42 10.28 6.42 -2.52
C THR A 42 8.79 6.62 -2.41
N LEU A 43 8.35 7.09 -1.25
CA LEU A 43 6.99 7.51 -0.96
C LEU A 43 6.95 9.04 -0.96
N ASN A 44 6.13 9.58 -1.85
CA ASN A 44 5.95 11.01 -2.10
C ASN A 44 7.27 11.75 -2.43
N GLY A 45 8.30 11.02 -2.89
CA GLY A 45 9.64 11.58 -3.14
C GLY A 45 10.42 12.00 -1.89
N ILE A 46 9.89 11.73 -0.69
CA ILE A 46 10.48 12.17 0.59
C ILE A 46 10.96 10.96 1.39
N ASN A 47 10.09 9.99 1.62
CA ASN A 47 10.41 8.84 2.44
C ASN A 47 10.99 7.74 1.56
N SER A 48 12.23 7.34 1.80
CA SER A 48 12.87 6.26 1.04
C SER A 48 12.82 4.95 1.81
N LEU A 49 12.59 3.85 1.11
CA LEU A 49 12.61 2.49 1.62
C LEU A 49 13.52 1.65 0.73
N VAL A 50 14.52 0.99 1.32
CA VAL A 50 15.37 0.05 0.60
C VAL A 50 14.88 -1.36 0.88
N VAL A 51 14.53 -2.07 -0.18
CA VAL A 51 14.13 -3.47 -0.14
C VAL A 51 15.30 -4.31 -0.62
N THR A 52 15.82 -5.16 0.26
CA THR A 52 16.94 -6.05 -0.06
C THR A 52 16.43 -7.45 -0.37
N GLY A 53 16.86 -7.99 -1.49
CA GLY A 53 16.53 -9.33 -1.94
C GLY A 53 17.14 -10.37 -1.01
N THR A 54 16.30 -11.26 -0.47
CA THR A 54 16.77 -12.38 0.36
C THR A 54 16.93 -13.69 -0.44
N GLY A 55 16.64 -13.64 -1.75
CA GLY A 55 16.58 -14.82 -2.63
C GLY A 55 15.21 -15.50 -2.65
N ALA A 56 14.21 -14.98 -1.94
CA ALA A 56 12.83 -15.43 -2.10
C ALA A 56 12.23 -14.89 -3.40
N TRP A 57 11.41 -15.71 -4.08
CA TRP A 57 10.71 -15.28 -5.30
C TRP A 57 9.77 -14.10 -5.08
N ILE A 58 9.15 -14.01 -3.89
CA ILE A 58 8.27 -12.92 -3.47
C ILE A 58 8.72 -12.43 -2.10
N LEU A 59 8.86 -11.11 -1.95
CA LEU A 59 9.23 -10.42 -0.72
C LEU A 59 8.19 -9.37 -0.39
N SER A 60 7.76 -9.33 0.87
CA SER A 60 6.87 -8.28 1.36
C SER A 60 7.68 -7.08 1.84
N TRP A 61 7.16 -5.88 1.60
CA TRP A 61 7.75 -4.63 2.05
C TRP A 61 6.65 -3.67 2.54
N ALA A 62 7.01 -2.79 3.46
CA ALA A 62 6.13 -1.74 3.94
C ALA A 62 6.96 -0.51 4.34
N PHE A 63 6.44 0.69 4.09
CA PHE A 63 7.06 1.90 4.60
C PHE A 63 6.91 1.98 6.13
N PRO A 64 7.87 2.58 6.84
CA PRO A 64 7.72 2.83 8.28
C PRO A 64 6.74 3.98 8.58
N VAL A 65 6.25 4.69 7.56
CA VAL A 65 5.34 5.83 7.67
C VAL A 65 3.93 5.39 7.32
N ALA A 66 3.06 5.40 8.34
CA ALA A 66 1.62 5.23 8.16
C ALA A 66 1.00 6.49 7.56
N LEU A 67 0.07 6.34 6.62
CA LEU A 67 -0.67 7.45 6.02
C LEU A 67 -2.15 7.37 6.43
N PRO A 68 -2.82 8.52 6.66
CA PRO A 68 -4.26 8.53 6.92
C PRO A 68 -5.06 7.86 5.80
N LEU A 69 -6.07 7.08 6.17
CA LEU A 69 -7.07 6.57 5.24
C LEU A 69 -7.72 7.73 4.47
N GLY A 70 -7.92 7.58 3.16
CA GLY A 70 -8.34 8.68 2.28
C GLY A 70 -7.19 9.47 1.66
N SER A 71 -5.94 9.29 2.11
CA SER A 71 -4.80 10.03 1.57
C SER A 71 -4.36 9.48 0.21
N THR A 72 -4.01 10.39 -0.70
CA THR A 72 -3.35 10.04 -1.95
C THR A 72 -1.84 10.11 -1.76
N PHE A 73 -1.12 9.11 -2.24
CA PHE A 73 0.33 9.07 -2.18
C PHE A 73 0.93 8.48 -3.45
N ASN A 74 2.17 8.83 -3.74
CA ASN A 74 2.91 8.32 -4.89
C ASN A 74 4.03 7.40 -4.40
N VAL A 75 4.08 6.17 -4.90
CA VAL A 75 5.22 5.28 -4.70
C VAL A 75 5.99 5.21 -6.00
N ALA A 76 7.28 5.52 -5.97
CA ALA A 76 8.17 5.47 -7.13
C ALA A 76 9.42 4.65 -6.83
N ILE A 77 9.91 3.94 -7.84
CA ILE A 77 11.20 3.26 -7.78
C ILE A 77 12.27 4.32 -8.03
N SER A 78 13.04 4.65 -6.99
CA SER A 78 14.10 5.65 -7.07
C SER A 78 15.42 5.07 -7.55
N ALA A 79 15.68 3.78 -7.28
CA ALA A 79 16.84 3.07 -7.81
C ALA A 79 16.48 1.61 -8.11
N GLN A 80 16.81 1.19 -9.34
CA GLN A 80 16.65 -0.19 -9.79
C GLN A 80 17.82 -1.07 -9.31
N PRO A 81 17.58 -2.35 -9.03
CA PRO A 81 18.65 -3.33 -8.79
C PRO A 81 19.57 -3.51 -10.00
N ALA A 82 20.78 -3.99 -9.75
CA ALA A 82 21.79 -4.15 -10.79
C ALA A 82 21.49 -5.36 -11.70
N GLY A 83 21.01 -5.10 -12.92
CA GLY A 83 20.76 -6.15 -13.92
C GLY A 83 19.32 -6.65 -13.97
N HIS A 84 18.41 -6.07 -13.17
CA HIS A 84 16.97 -6.34 -13.23
C HIS A 84 16.19 -5.04 -13.42
N ASN A 85 14.98 -5.15 -13.98
CA ASN A 85 14.06 -4.03 -14.15
C ASN A 85 12.76 -4.30 -13.41
N CYS A 86 12.57 -3.59 -12.30
CA CYS A 86 11.38 -3.64 -11.47
C CYS A 86 10.33 -2.64 -11.96
N THR A 87 9.10 -3.12 -12.10
CA THR A 87 7.96 -2.30 -12.54
C THR A 87 6.73 -2.55 -11.68
N PHE A 88 5.85 -1.56 -11.59
CA PHE A 88 4.58 -1.71 -10.88
C PHE A 88 3.60 -2.55 -11.70
N ALA A 89 3.14 -3.66 -11.15
CA ALA A 89 2.20 -4.56 -11.82
C ALA A 89 0.82 -3.93 -12.00
N SER A 90 0.37 -3.12 -11.04
CA SER A 90 -0.91 -2.41 -11.11
C SER A 90 -0.93 -1.30 -12.16
N ASN A 91 0.25 -0.79 -12.56
CA ASN A 91 0.40 0.34 -13.48
C ASN A 91 1.20 -0.03 -14.74
N SER A 92 1.03 -1.26 -15.26
CA SER A 92 1.49 -1.69 -16.59
C SER A 92 2.89 -1.18 -16.99
N GLY A 93 3.91 -1.41 -16.16
CA GLY A 93 5.29 -1.05 -16.51
C GLY A 93 5.74 0.34 -16.07
N ALA A 94 4.90 1.11 -15.36
CA ALA A 94 5.33 2.37 -14.77
C ALA A 94 6.39 2.13 -13.67
N THR A 95 7.29 3.09 -13.48
CA THR A 95 8.25 3.17 -12.36
C THR A 95 7.75 4.06 -11.23
N SER A 96 6.54 4.61 -11.36
CA SER A 96 5.84 5.35 -10.31
C SER A 96 4.35 5.11 -10.39
N GLY A 97 3.69 5.02 -9.24
CA GLY A 97 2.26 4.82 -9.13
C GLY A 97 1.65 5.73 -8.08
N THR A 98 0.66 6.53 -8.49
CA THR A 98 -0.20 7.25 -7.55
C THR A 98 -1.27 6.29 -7.05
N ILE A 99 -1.30 6.09 -5.74
CA ILE A 99 -2.24 5.24 -5.02
C ILE A 99 -3.15 6.16 -4.21
N SER A 100 -4.45 6.04 -4.43
CA SER A 100 -5.46 6.72 -3.62
C SER A 100 -5.95 5.74 -2.56
N ASN A 101 -5.61 5.97 -1.30
CA ASN A 101 -6.21 5.22 -0.21
C ASN A 101 -7.68 5.63 -0.11
N SER A 102 -8.62 4.68 -0.21
CA SER A 102 -10.04 5.01 -0.03
C SER A 102 -10.36 4.99 1.46
N SER A 103 -10.87 6.08 2.00
CA SER A 103 -11.37 6.14 3.39
C SER A 103 -12.55 5.18 3.65
N ASN A 104 -13.18 4.68 2.58
CA ASN A 104 -14.30 3.75 2.63
C ASN A 104 -13.87 2.27 2.50
N SER A 105 -12.58 2.00 2.30
CA SER A 105 -12.03 0.65 2.32
C SER A 105 -11.07 0.55 3.49
N SER A 106 -11.39 -0.26 4.49
CA SER A 106 -10.61 -0.44 5.71
C SER A 106 -9.21 -1.05 5.49
N GLN A 107 -8.74 -1.13 4.24
CA GLN A 107 -7.49 -1.77 3.86
C GLN A 107 -6.87 -1.03 2.67
N LEU A 108 -5.59 -0.67 2.80
CA LEU A 108 -4.77 -0.29 1.67
C LEU A 108 -4.65 -1.47 0.70
N GLN A 109 -4.70 -1.20 -0.62
CA GLN A 109 -4.39 -2.24 -1.58
C GLN A 109 -2.88 -2.53 -1.57
N PRO A 110 -2.45 -3.81 -1.56
CA PRO A 110 -1.05 -4.16 -1.67
C PRO A 110 -0.51 -3.73 -3.03
N ILE A 111 0.66 -3.08 -3.01
CA ILE A 111 1.38 -2.68 -4.21
C ILE A 111 2.20 -3.86 -4.70
N ILE A 112 2.00 -4.28 -5.95
CA ILE A 112 2.74 -5.40 -6.53
C ILE A 112 3.82 -4.85 -7.46
N ILE A 113 5.07 -5.24 -7.22
CA ILE A 113 6.23 -4.91 -8.04
C ILE A 113 6.78 -6.20 -8.63
N ASN A 114 7.07 -6.20 -9.93
CA ASN A 114 7.69 -7.33 -10.61
C ASN A 114 9.03 -6.90 -11.17
N CYS A 115 10.10 -7.58 -10.77
CA CYS A 115 11.45 -7.44 -11.30
C CYS A 115 11.72 -8.58 -12.28
N ILE A 116 12.19 -8.23 -13.48
CA ILE A 116 12.57 -9.17 -14.54
C ILE A 116 13.99 -8.89 -15.03
#